data_AF-A0A7X5Q6B5-F1
#
_entry.id   AF-A0A7X5Q6B5-F1
#
_cell.length_a   1.000
_cell.length_b   1.000
_cell.length_c   1.000
_cell.angle_alpha   90.00
_cell.angle_beta   90.00
_cell.angle_gamma   90.00
#
_symmetry.space_group_name_H-M   'P 1'
#
loop_
_entity.id
_entity.type
_entity.pdbx_description
1 polymer ?
#
loop_
_entity_poly.entity_id
_entity_poly.type
_entity_poly.pdbx_seq_one_letter_code
_entity_poly.pdbx_strand_id
1 'polypeptide(L)'
;MQQAKETFEEQEDLEMAEEIIGNFDESGFLQTPLEEIALLNNFSEPHLKELLCEIQTFDPYGVGAATLQESLLIQLRCRQMQDTLAYKILEQHYEDLLHNRIPNIQKGLNVSVEAIQKAIEQEVSHLDLHPGTLYSKKIVQHIVPDVTLKLTEETIEVIINDEYLPTLRLNSRYMNMLNDRNLSKETKDFVRNKLVSAKWLLKNLDQRNETIHRIVMALAKWQRDFFLNPDGKLTPLTMKVLAEELDLHESTIARAVSNKYVDSPRGILLLRYFFSNAYTTAEGQNISSNTVRDALKTIVDEEDKKKPLSDEAISKLLQRRGIRCARRTVAKYRTGMNIGSAKQRKQY
;
A
#
# COMPACT_ATOMS: atom_id res chain seq x y z
N MET A 1 26.90 -7.17 6.61
CA MET A 1 27.79 -8.19 6.02
C MET A 1 29.16 -7.66 5.66
N GLN A 2 29.31 -6.66 4.76
CA GLN A 2 30.65 -6.16 4.41
C GLN A 2 31.42 -5.61 5.63
N GLN A 3 30.79 -4.74 6.42
CA GLN A 3 31.41 -4.17 7.62
C GLN A 3 31.73 -5.23 8.68
N ALA A 4 30.87 -6.25 8.86
CA ALA A 4 31.15 -7.36 9.77
C ALA A 4 32.44 -8.13 9.38
N LYS A 5 32.70 -8.32 8.08
CA LYS A 5 33.93 -8.96 7.59
C LYS A 5 35.18 -8.10 7.74
N GLU A 6 35.02 -6.79 7.86
CA GLU A 6 36.11 -5.84 8.04
C GLU A 6 36.43 -5.61 9.53
N THR A 7 35.45 -5.80 10.42
CA THR A 7 35.59 -5.58 11.87
C THR A 7 35.95 -6.85 12.64
N PHE A 8 35.34 -8.00 12.34
CA PHE A 8 35.55 -9.24 13.09
C PHE A 8 36.63 -10.10 12.43
N GLU A 9 37.72 -10.35 13.17
CA GLU A 9 38.83 -11.22 12.71
C GLU A 9 38.61 -12.69 13.09
N GLU A 10 37.85 -12.98 14.15
CA GLU A 10 37.56 -14.34 14.60
C GLU A 10 36.41 -14.96 13.80
N GLN A 11 36.55 -16.25 13.47
CA GLN A 11 35.57 -16.97 12.66
C GLN A 11 34.26 -17.22 13.42
N GLU A 12 34.33 -17.43 14.74
CA GLU A 12 33.15 -17.59 15.61
C GLU A 12 32.35 -16.28 15.69
N ASP A 13 33.03 -15.14 15.85
CA ASP A 13 32.40 -13.80 15.86
C ASP A 13 31.70 -13.48 14.53
N LEU A 14 32.34 -13.85 13.43
CA LEU A 14 31.78 -13.66 12.10
C LEU A 14 30.50 -14.47 11.93
N GLU A 15 30.50 -15.76 12.30
CA GLU A 15 29.30 -16.61 12.27
C GLU A 15 28.16 -16.03 13.12
N MET A 16 28.46 -15.56 14.34
CA MET A 16 27.47 -14.90 15.19
C MET A 16 26.93 -13.61 14.58
N ALA A 17 27.79 -12.80 13.97
CA ALA A 17 27.39 -11.58 13.28
C ALA A 17 26.54 -11.85 12.03
N GLU A 18 26.83 -12.92 11.26
CA GLU A 18 26.02 -13.33 10.12
C GLU A 18 24.60 -13.73 10.57
N GLU A 19 24.48 -14.46 11.67
CA GLU A 19 23.19 -14.85 12.25
C GLU A 19 22.39 -13.63 12.76
N ILE A 20 23.03 -12.69 13.46
CA ILE A 20 22.36 -11.45 13.91
C ILE A 20 21.86 -10.65 12.71
N ILE A 21 22.73 -10.39 11.72
CA ILE A 21 22.39 -9.58 10.54
C ILE A 21 21.34 -10.29 9.67
N GLY A 22 21.37 -11.62 9.62
CA GLY A 22 20.36 -12.43 8.92
C GLY A 22 18.95 -12.32 9.51
N ASN A 23 18.83 -11.93 10.78
CA ASN A 23 17.56 -11.72 11.48
C ASN A 23 17.02 -10.28 11.39
N PHE A 24 17.67 -9.41 10.59
CA PHE A 24 17.17 -8.06 10.37
C PHE A 24 15.99 -8.04 9.39
N ASP A 25 15.01 -7.19 9.67
CA ASP A 25 13.92 -6.92 8.73
C ASP A 25 14.31 -5.92 7.63
N GLU A 26 13.38 -5.66 6.70
CA GLU A 26 13.56 -4.66 5.63
C GLU A 26 13.84 -3.23 6.16
N SER A 27 13.48 -2.94 7.41
CA SER A 27 13.68 -1.63 8.06
C SER A 27 14.99 -1.57 8.86
N GLY A 28 15.71 -2.67 9.02
CA GLY A 28 16.95 -2.78 9.79
C GLY A 28 16.76 -3.10 11.27
N PHE A 29 15.57 -3.50 11.70
CA PHE A 29 15.29 -3.92 13.08
C PHE A 29 15.51 -5.40 13.29
N LEU A 30 15.98 -5.77 14.47
CA LEU A 30 16.12 -7.15 14.89
C LEU A 30 14.76 -7.69 15.34
N GLN A 31 14.21 -8.65 14.59
CA GLN A 31 12.88 -9.21 14.87
C GLN A 31 12.92 -10.32 15.94
N THR A 32 14.03 -11.05 15.99
CA THR A 32 14.21 -12.21 16.87
C THR A 32 14.96 -11.78 18.12
N PRO A 33 14.47 -12.08 19.34
CA PRO A 33 15.20 -11.75 20.55
C PRO A 33 16.53 -12.51 20.61
N LEU A 34 17.56 -11.87 21.15
CA LEU A 34 18.92 -12.43 21.24
C LEU A 34 18.98 -13.79 21.95
N GLU A 35 18.10 -13.99 22.93
CA GLU A 35 17.96 -15.23 23.70
C GLU A 35 17.60 -16.42 22.78
N GLU A 36 16.72 -16.20 21.80
CA GLU A 36 16.32 -17.23 20.84
C GLU A 36 17.45 -17.52 19.84
N ILE A 37 18.16 -16.49 19.38
CA ILE A 37 19.31 -16.65 18.48
C ILE A 37 20.43 -17.43 19.18
N ALA A 38 20.72 -17.10 20.44
CA ALA A 38 21.71 -17.80 21.24
C ALA A 38 21.35 -19.28 21.45
N LEU A 39 20.08 -19.57 21.74
CA LEU A 39 19.60 -20.93 21.97
C LEU A 39 19.65 -21.81 20.71
N LEU A 40 19.24 -21.26 19.56
CA LEU A 40 19.17 -21.99 18.29
C LEU A 40 20.57 -22.41 17.79
N ASN A 41 21.56 -21.55 18.01
CA ASN A 41 22.91 -21.74 17.49
C ASN A 41 23.93 -22.19 18.56
N ASN A 42 23.49 -22.43 19.81
CA ASN A 42 24.33 -22.76 20.97
C ASN A 42 25.43 -21.72 21.26
N PHE A 43 25.14 -20.43 21.05
CA PHE A 43 26.06 -19.33 21.32
C PHE A 43 25.96 -18.83 22.77
N SER A 44 27.01 -18.16 23.22
CA SER A 44 27.04 -17.47 24.51
C SER A 44 26.26 -16.16 24.43
N GLU A 45 25.16 -16.04 25.17
CA GLU A 45 24.34 -14.81 25.23
C GLU A 45 25.13 -13.52 25.56
N PRO A 46 26.06 -13.49 26.53
CA PRO A 46 26.83 -12.27 26.80
C PRO A 46 27.73 -11.88 25.62
N HIS A 47 28.32 -12.86 24.94
CA HIS A 47 29.15 -12.63 23.75
C HIS A 47 28.32 -12.05 22.61
N LEU A 48 27.13 -12.62 22.37
CA LEU A 48 26.19 -12.13 21.36
C LEU A 48 25.74 -10.67 21.62
N LYS A 49 25.60 -10.27 22.89
CA LYS A 49 25.27 -8.89 23.26
C LYS A 49 26.42 -7.92 22.99
N GLU A 50 27.65 -8.33 23.22
CA GLU A 50 28.85 -7.52 22.92
C GLU A 50 28.96 -7.30 21.41
N LEU A 51 28.85 -8.38 20.64
CA LEU A 51 28.79 -8.35 19.17
C LEU A 51 27.64 -7.47 18.65
N LEU A 52 26.44 -7.58 19.23
CA LEU A 52 25.33 -6.72 18.84
C LEU A 52 25.65 -5.24 19.08
N CYS A 53 26.25 -4.90 20.23
CA CYS A 53 26.64 -3.51 20.52
C CYS A 53 27.61 -2.97 19.48
N GLU A 54 28.55 -3.78 19.00
CA GLU A 54 29.45 -3.40 17.92
C GLU A 54 28.72 -3.26 16.58
N ILE A 55 27.86 -4.23 16.23
CA ILE A 55 27.04 -4.18 15.01
C ILE A 55 26.14 -2.95 15.00
N GLN A 56 25.61 -2.51 16.15
CA GLN A 56 24.80 -1.29 16.25
C GLN A 56 25.59 0.01 15.96
N THR A 57 26.93 -0.04 15.96
CA THR A 57 27.78 1.10 15.55
C THR A 57 28.03 1.16 14.04
N PHE A 58 27.65 0.13 13.30
CA PHE A 58 27.81 0.05 11.86
C PHE A 58 26.95 1.10 11.12
N ASP A 59 27.37 1.44 9.91
CA ASP A 59 26.63 2.34 9.00
C ASP A 59 25.64 1.50 8.18
N PRO A 60 24.32 1.75 8.25
CA PRO A 60 23.64 2.92 8.84
C PRO A 60 23.39 2.83 10.35
N TYR A 61 23.62 3.94 11.07
CA TYR A 61 23.41 4.00 12.53
C TYR A 61 21.97 3.65 12.92
N GLY A 62 21.82 2.85 13.98
CA GLY A 62 20.52 2.42 14.50
C GLY A 62 19.97 1.14 13.88
N VAL A 63 20.75 0.43 13.07
CA VAL A 63 20.46 -0.96 12.69
C VAL A 63 20.69 -1.92 13.86
N GLY A 64 19.97 -3.04 13.87
CA GLY A 64 20.08 -4.04 14.94
C GLY A 64 19.43 -3.63 16.26
N ALA A 65 18.60 -2.58 16.24
CA ALA A 65 17.72 -2.26 17.35
C ALA A 65 16.49 -3.19 17.37
N ALA A 66 15.99 -3.53 18.55
CA ALA A 66 14.73 -4.29 18.68
C ALA A 66 13.50 -3.37 18.55
N THR A 67 13.65 -2.09 18.86
CA THR A 67 12.55 -1.10 18.79
C THR A 67 12.98 0.19 18.10
N LEU A 68 11.99 0.94 17.58
CA LEU A 68 12.23 2.26 17.01
C LEU A 68 12.85 3.23 18.03
N GLN A 69 12.39 3.19 19.29
CA GLN A 69 12.95 4.02 20.36
C GLN A 69 14.45 3.73 20.55
N GLU A 70 14.82 2.46 20.62
CA GLU A 70 16.21 2.02 20.74
C GLU A 70 17.05 2.45 19.54
N SER A 71 16.54 2.31 18.32
CA SER A 71 17.24 2.76 17.10
C SER A 71 17.55 4.25 17.13
N LEU A 72 16.59 5.09 17.54
CA LEU A 72 16.79 6.54 17.66
C LEU A 72 17.81 6.88 18.75
N LEU A 73 17.80 6.16 19.87
CA LEU A 73 18.77 6.33 20.96
C LEU A 73 20.19 5.93 20.51
N ILE A 74 20.33 4.85 19.74
CA ILE A 74 21.60 4.42 19.14
C ILE A 74 22.13 5.49 18.18
N GLN A 75 21.28 6.03 17.31
CA GLN A 75 21.68 7.10 16.39
C GLN A 75 22.18 8.35 17.13
N LEU A 76 21.51 8.76 18.21
CA LEU A 76 21.95 9.89 19.03
C LEU A 76 23.25 9.58 19.78
N ARG A 77 23.43 8.34 20.25
CA ARG A 77 24.67 7.87 20.88
C ARG A 77 25.85 7.93 19.91
N CYS A 78 25.68 7.43 18.69
CA CYS A 78 26.71 7.46 17.65
C CYS A 78 27.07 8.91 17.23
N ARG A 79 26.12 9.84 17.30
CA ARG A 79 26.34 11.28 17.07
C ARG A 79 26.91 12.04 18.28
N GLN A 80 27.24 11.35 19.38
CA GLN A 80 27.72 11.96 20.64
C GLN A 80 26.72 12.96 21.26
N MET A 81 25.42 12.76 21.04
CA MET A 81 24.34 13.65 21.51
C MET A 81 23.62 13.11 22.75
N GLN A 82 24.28 12.30 23.57
CA GLN A 82 23.67 11.66 24.75
C GLN A 82 23.21 12.67 25.82
N ASP A 83 23.90 13.82 25.93
CA ASP A 83 23.57 14.85 26.93
C ASP A 83 22.45 15.81 26.49
N THR A 84 21.96 15.65 25.26
CA THR A 84 20.95 16.55 24.68
C THR A 84 19.57 16.35 25.30
N LEU A 85 18.74 17.37 25.14
CA LEU A 85 17.34 17.29 25.54
C LEU A 85 16.60 16.21 24.73
N ALA A 86 16.94 16.01 23.45
CA ALA A 86 16.30 15.01 22.61
C ALA A 86 16.53 13.58 23.12
N TYR A 87 17.75 13.26 23.56
CA TYR A 87 18.06 11.94 24.13
C TYR A 87 17.18 11.66 25.36
N LYS A 88 17.07 12.63 26.28
CA LYS A 88 16.23 12.52 27.49
C LYS A 88 14.74 12.40 27.16
N ILE A 89 14.27 13.13 26.14
CA ILE A 89 12.88 13.02 25.68
C ILE A 89 12.60 11.62 25.13
N LEU A 90 13.50 11.08 24.31
CA LEU A 90 13.33 9.75 23.70
C LEU A 90 13.52 8.62 24.72
N GLU A 91 14.36 8.78 25.73
CA GLU A 91 14.55 7.76 26.77
C GLU A 91 13.35 7.67 27.73
N GLN A 92 12.87 8.83 28.22
CA GLN A 92 11.91 8.88 29.33
C GLN A 92 10.48 9.21 28.91
N HIS A 93 10.29 9.89 27.78
CA HIS A 93 9.01 10.45 27.35
C HIS A 93 8.63 10.09 25.90
N TYR A 94 9.10 8.95 25.40
CA TYR A 94 8.82 8.48 24.03
C TYR A 94 7.32 8.37 23.73
N GLU A 95 6.54 7.75 24.63
CA GLU A 95 5.08 7.62 24.49
C GLU A 95 4.36 8.97 24.47
N ASP A 96 4.82 9.92 25.29
CA ASP A 96 4.27 11.27 25.31
C ASP A 96 4.59 12.02 24.01
N LEU A 97 5.78 11.79 23.43
CA LEU A 97 6.19 12.35 22.15
C LEU A 97 5.31 11.82 21.00
N LEU A 98 5.11 10.49 20.91
CA LEU A 98 4.26 9.86 19.89
C LEU A 98 2.82 10.38 19.89
N HIS A 99 2.30 10.69 21.08
CA HIS A 99 0.94 11.19 21.26
C HIS A 99 0.83 12.73 21.26
N ASN A 100 1.94 13.44 20.98
CA ASN A 100 2.03 14.89 21.01
C ASN A 100 1.54 15.50 22.36
N ARG A 101 1.91 14.86 23.47
CA ARG A 101 1.61 15.26 24.85
C ARG A 101 2.72 16.14 25.43
N ILE A 102 3.10 17.18 24.70
CA ILE A 102 4.15 18.15 25.10
C ILE A 102 3.99 18.69 26.54
N PRO A 103 2.78 18.94 27.07
CA PRO A 103 2.63 19.38 28.47
C PRO A 103 3.11 18.37 29.52
N ASN A 104 3.09 17.06 29.21
CA ASN A 104 3.62 16.03 30.10
C ASN A 104 5.15 16.05 30.10
N ILE A 105 5.75 16.20 28.92
CA ILE A 105 7.19 16.31 28.71
C ILE A 105 7.74 17.55 29.44
N GLN A 106 7.03 18.68 29.31
CA GLN A 106 7.36 19.92 30.02
C GLN A 106 7.39 19.72 31.54
N LYS A 107 6.40 19.02 32.10
CA LYS A 107 6.35 18.75 33.55
C LYS A 107 7.41 17.77 34.02
N GLY A 108 7.72 16.75 33.21
CA GLY A 108 8.71 15.73 33.55
C GLY A 108 10.15 16.26 33.51
N LEU A 109 10.49 17.01 32.47
CA LEU A 109 11.86 17.51 32.25
C LEU A 109 12.09 18.93 32.81
N ASN A 110 11.01 19.65 33.17
CA ASN A 110 11.04 21.03 33.65
C ASN A 110 11.73 22.01 32.68
N VAL A 111 11.41 21.87 31.39
CA VAL A 111 11.99 22.64 30.27
C VAL A 111 10.90 23.41 29.52
N SER A 112 11.23 24.55 28.92
CA SER A 112 10.26 25.34 28.15
C SER A 112 9.73 24.59 26.92
N VAL A 113 8.49 24.87 26.53
CA VAL A 113 7.86 24.27 25.34
C VAL A 113 8.68 24.58 24.08
N GLU A 114 9.21 25.80 23.98
CA GLU A 114 10.08 26.22 22.87
C GLU A 114 11.36 25.38 22.77
N ALA A 115 12.01 25.07 23.90
CA ALA A 115 13.20 24.24 23.91
C ALA A 115 12.90 22.78 23.55
N ILE A 116 11.76 22.24 23.99
CA ILE A 116 11.29 20.90 23.60
C ILE A 116 11.02 20.86 22.09
N GLN A 117 10.33 21.86 21.54
CA GLN A 117 10.06 21.94 20.10
C GLN A 117 11.35 22.05 19.30
N LYS A 118 12.29 22.90 19.74
CA LYS A 118 13.58 23.05 19.08
C LYS A 118 14.36 21.74 19.07
N ALA A 119 14.36 20.99 20.17
CA ALA A 119 15.01 19.67 20.21
C ALA A 119 14.33 18.65 19.27
N ILE A 120 12.99 18.65 19.19
CA ILE A 120 12.26 17.78 18.27
C ILE A 120 12.55 18.15 16.81
N GLU A 121 12.49 19.43 16.48
CA GLU A 121 12.66 19.93 15.11
C GLU A 121 14.11 19.84 14.63
N GLN A 122 15.10 20.12 15.49
CA GLN A 122 16.50 20.18 15.08
C GLN A 122 17.27 18.87 15.27
N GLU A 123 16.79 17.96 16.12
CA GLU A 123 17.51 16.74 16.44
C GLU A 123 16.70 15.51 16.01
N VAL A 124 15.49 15.33 16.57
CA VAL A 124 14.67 14.13 16.32
C VAL A 124 14.19 14.04 14.87
N SER A 125 13.84 15.16 14.24
CA SER A 125 13.32 15.17 12.86
C SER A 125 14.36 14.74 11.80
N HIS A 126 15.65 14.84 12.14
CA HIS A 126 16.80 14.50 11.29
C HIS A 126 17.36 13.11 11.57
N LEU A 127 16.71 12.34 12.45
CA LEU A 127 17.03 10.93 12.67
C LEU A 127 16.30 10.07 11.63
N ASP A 128 16.93 8.96 11.26
CA ASP A 128 16.32 8.00 10.34
C ASP A 128 15.37 7.10 11.12
N LEU A 129 14.11 7.00 10.70
CA LEU A 129 13.15 6.11 11.33
C LEU A 129 13.33 4.65 10.90
N HIS A 130 13.96 4.42 9.74
CA HIS A 130 14.08 3.09 9.13
C HIS A 130 15.43 2.94 8.41
N PRO A 131 16.56 2.89 9.15
CA PRO A 131 17.90 2.92 8.58
C PRO A 131 18.17 1.79 7.57
N GLY A 132 17.55 0.61 7.74
CA GLY A 132 17.73 -0.53 6.82
C GLY A 132 17.05 -0.38 5.46
N THR A 133 16.11 0.57 5.30
CA THR A 133 15.30 0.69 4.07
C THR A 133 16.14 1.02 2.83
N LEU A 134 17.22 1.79 3.00
CA LEU A 134 18.12 2.17 1.89
C LEU A 134 18.86 0.96 1.29
N TYR A 135 19.08 -0.07 2.11
CA TYR A 135 19.82 -1.27 1.73
C TYR A 135 18.89 -2.45 1.43
N SER A 136 17.62 -2.35 1.83
CA SER A 136 16.59 -3.31 1.45
C SER A 136 16.24 -3.15 -0.04
N LYS A 137 16.58 -4.17 -0.82
CA LYS A 137 16.12 -4.29 -2.20
C LYS A 137 14.66 -4.74 -2.20
N LYS A 138 13.73 -3.82 -1.99
CA LYS A 138 12.32 -4.11 -2.22
C LYS A 138 12.15 -4.42 -3.71
N ILE A 139 11.87 -5.68 -4.02
CA ILE A 139 11.51 -6.07 -5.38
C ILE A 139 10.20 -5.37 -5.68
N VAL A 140 10.26 -4.32 -6.51
CA VAL A 140 9.07 -3.63 -6.99
C VAL A 140 8.31 -4.65 -7.83
N GLN A 141 7.22 -5.17 -7.28
CA GLN A 141 6.32 -6.04 -8.04
C GLN A 141 5.57 -5.17 -9.04
N HIS A 142 6.00 -5.25 -10.30
CA HIS A 142 5.32 -4.56 -11.39
C HIS A 142 3.96 -5.23 -11.63
N ILE A 143 2.90 -4.42 -11.57
CA ILE A 143 1.56 -4.85 -11.93
C ILE A 143 1.48 -4.87 -13.45
N VAL A 144 1.19 -6.04 -14.03
CA VAL A 144 0.91 -6.17 -15.46
C VAL A 144 -0.58 -5.88 -15.67
N PRO A 145 -0.95 -4.81 -16.40
CA PRO A 145 -2.35 -4.44 -16.61
C PRO A 145 -3.07 -5.43 -17.55
N ASP A 146 -4.33 -5.76 -17.24
CA ASP A 146 -5.18 -6.60 -18.09
C ASP A 146 -5.67 -5.86 -19.35
N VAL A 147 -5.85 -4.55 -19.24
CA VAL A 147 -6.44 -3.72 -20.28
C VAL A 147 -5.69 -2.41 -20.38
N THR A 148 -5.43 -1.94 -21.59
CA THR A 148 -4.84 -0.64 -21.87
C THR A 148 -5.90 0.28 -22.46
N LEU A 149 -6.10 1.44 -21.84
CA LEU A 149 -7.03 2.47 -22.28
C LEU A 149 -6.24 3.61 -22.92
N LYS A 150 -6.46 3.84 -24.21
CA LYS A 150 -5.98 5.02 -24.91
C LYS A 150 -7.16 5.95 -25.14
N LEU A 151 -7.08 7.13 -24.52
CA LEU A 151 -8.12 8.14 -24.62
C LEU A 151 -7.57 9.38 -25.31
N THR A 152 -8.26 9.81 -26.36
CA THR A 152 -8.04 11.06 -27.08
C THR A 152 -9.31 11.91 -27.03
N GLU A 153 -9.22 13.21 -27.35
CA GLU A 153 -10.38 14.13 -27.28
C GLU A 153 -11.57 13.68 -28.11
N GLU A 154 -11.35 12.85 -29.14
CA GLU A 154 -12.40 12.36 -30.05
C GLU A 154 -12.66 10.85 -29.92
N THR A 155 -11.65 10.05 -29.57
CA THR A 155 -11.73 8.57 -29.64
C THR A 155 -11.35 7.88 -28.33
N ILE A 156 -12.05 6.77 -28.05
CA ILE A 156 -11.76 5.87 -26.92
C ILE A 156 -11.34 4.52 -27.52
N GLU A 157 -10.09 4.12 -27.32
CA GLU A 157 -9.57 2.83 -27.73
C GLU A 157 -9.26 1.97 -26.50
N VAL A 158 -9.82 0.76 -26.48
CA VAL A 158 -9.65 -0.22 -25.40
C VAL A 158 -8.93 -1.43 -25.97
N ILE A 159 -7.73 -1.70 -25.49
CA ILE A 159 -6.90 -2.82 -25.92
C ILE A 159 -6.82 -3.82 -24.78
N ILE A 160 -7.18 -5.09 -25.02
CA ILE A 160 -7.01 -6.15 -24.02
C ILE A 160 -5.60 -6.71 -24.15
N ASN A 161 -4.88 -6.74 -23.03
CA ASN A 161 -3.54 -7.30 -22.98
C ASN A 161 -3.67 -8.81 -22.71
N ASP A 162 -3.54 -9.63 -23.75
CA ASP A 162 -3.56 -11.09 -23.64
C ASP A 162 -2.15 -11.70 -23.72
N GLU A 163 -1.08 -10.90 -23.63
CA GLU A 163 0.31 -11.37 -23.80
C GLU A 163 0.73 -12.44 -22.79
N TYR A 164 0.10 -12.48 -21.61
CA TYR A 164 0.35 -13.50 -20.60
C TYR A 164 -0.36 -14.83 -20.87
N LEU A 165 -1.30 -14.87 -21.81
CA LEU A 165 -2.03 -16.09 -22.16
C LEU A 165 -1.29 -16.85 -23.27
N PRO A 166 -1.09 -18.17 -23.14
CA PRO A 166 -0.56 -18.96 -24.24
C PRO A 166 -1.53 -18.96 -25.42
N THR A 167 -1.00 -18.87 -26.65
CA THR A 167 -1.85 -18.98 -27.84
C THR A 167 -2.46 -20.39 -27.92
N LEU A 168 -3.76 -20.51 -27.64
CA LEU A 168 -4.47 -21.78 -27.70
C LEU A 168 -4.86 -22.08 -29.15
N ARG A 169 -4.40 -23.22 -29.69
CA ARG A 169 -4.77 -23.69 -31.01
C ARG A 169 -5.23 -25.15 -30.94
N LEU A 170 -6.26 -25.47 -31.72
CA LEU A 170 -6.69 -26.86 -31.89
C LEU A 170 -5.69 -27.58 -32.79
N ASN A 171 -5.14 -28.70 -32.31
CA ASN A 171 -4.22 -29.50 -33.11
C ASN A 171 -4.97 -30.20 -34.26
N SER A 172 -4.56 -29.90 -35.49
CA SER A 172 -5.17 -30.40 -36.73
C SER A 172 -5.10 -31.92 -36.87
N ARG A 173 -4.16 -32.59 -36.19
CA ARG A 173 -4.06 -34.06 -36.19
C ARG A 173 -5.34 -34.72 -35.65
N TYR A 174 -5.91 -34.20 -34.57
CA TYR A 174 -7.15 -34.74 -33.99
C TYR A 174 -8.38 -34.45 -34.86
N MET A 175 -8.37 -33.35 -35.60
CA MET A 175 -9.42 -33.06 -36.60
C MET A 175 -9.37 -34.09 -37.74
N ASN A 176 -8.17 -34.46 -38.19
CA ASN A 176 -7.99 -35.45 -39.25
C ASN A 176 -8.34 -36.88 -38.80
N MET A 177 -8.11 -37.22 -37.53
CA MET A 177 -8.50 -38.51 -36.94
C MET A 177 -10.03 -38.75 -36.97
N LEU A 178 -10.85 -37.70 -37.01
CA LEU A 178 -12.30 -37.86 -37.18
C LEU A 178 -12.69 -38.36 -38.58
N ASN A 179 -11.87 -38.08 -39.59
CA ASN A 179 -12.10 -38.47 -40.98
C ASN A 179 -11.53 -39.86 -41.31
N ASP A 180 -10.71 -40.43 -40.42
CA ASP A 180 -10.00 -41.67 -40.66
C ASP A 180 -10.94 -42.88 -40.51
N ARG A 181 -11.02 -43.75 -41.51
CA ARG A 181 -11.99 -44.87 -41.54
C ARG A 181 -11.57 -46.04 -40.64
N ASN A 182 -10.29 -46.14 -40.29
CA ASN A 182 -9.72 -47.27 -39.54
C ASN A 182 -9.84 -47.16 -38.01
N LEU A 183 -10.39 -46.06 -37.48
CA LEU A 183 -10.54 -45.84 -36.03
C LEU A 183 -11.86 -46.39 -35.49
N SER A 184 -11.80 -47.03 -34.31
CA SER A 184 -12.96 -47.49 -33.56
C SER A 184 -13.96 -46.36 -33.29
N LYS A 185 -15.26 -46.70 -33.29
CA LYS A 185 -16.35 -45.76 -33.08
C LYS A 185 -16.25 -45.06 -31.71
N GLU A 186 -15.85 -45.80 -30.67
CA GLU A 186 -15.65 -45.25 -29.32
C GLU A 186 -14.54 -44.20 -29.28
N THR A 187 -13.43 -44.43 -29.99
CA THR A 187 -12.32 -43.48 -30.08
C THR A 187 -12.73 -42.21 -30.82
N LYS A 188 -13.54 -42.33 -31.89
CA LYS A 188 -14.08 -41.18 -32.63
C LYS A 188 -15.01 -40.32 -31.78
N ASP A 189 -15.89 -40.95 -31.00
CA ASP A 189 -16.82 -40.23 -30.12
C ASP A 189 -16.09 -39.55 -28.96
N PHE A 190 -15.04 -40.18 -28.40
CA PHE A 190 -14.18 -39.54 -27.40
C PHE A 190 -13.48 -38.29 -27.96
N VAL A 191 -12.84 -38.39 -29.13
CA VAL A 191 -12.17 -37.26 -29.79
C VAL A 191 -13.15 -36.15 -30.12
N ARG A 192 -14.34 -36.49 -30.63
CA ARG A 192 -15.41 -35.51 -30.90
C ARG A 192 -15.81 -34.75 -29.64
N ASN A 193 -16.05 -35.45 -28.53
CA ASN A 193 -16.42 -34.81 -27.26
C ASN A 193 -15.33 -33.86 -26.76
N LYS A 194 -14.05 -34.27 -26.81
CA LYS A 194 -12.93 -33.40 -26.41
C LYS A 194 -12.77 -32.19 -27.32
N LEU A 195 -12.99 -32.32 -28.63
CA LEU A 195 -12.96 -31.20 -29.56
C LEU A 195 -14.11 -30.22 -29.31
N VAL A 196 -15.30 -30.70 -28.97
CA VAL A 196 -16.42 -29.83 -28.57
C VAL A 196 -16.09 -29.07 -27.29
N SER A 197 -15.56 -29.77 -26.27
CA SER A 197 -15.12 -29.11 -25.02
C SER A 197 -14.03 -28.06 -25.28
N ALA A 198 -13.08 -28.34 -26.17
CA ALA A 198 -12.01 -27.41 -26.52
C ALA A 198 -12.54 -26.17 -27.28
N LYS A 199 -13.47 -26.36 -28.23
CA LYS A 199 -14.15 -25.24 -28.91
C LYS A 199 -14.97 -24.40 -27.94
N TRP A 200 -15.63 -25.05 -26.97
CA TRP A 200 -16.41 -24.36 -25.94
C TRP A 200 -15.49 -23.50 -25.06
N LEU A 201 -14.31 -24.01 -24.67
CA LEU A 201 -13.32 -23.23 -23.93
C LEU A 201 -12.84 -22.00 -24.71
N LEU A 202 -12.50 -22.16 -25.99
CA LEU A 202 -12.08 -21.03 -26.84
C LEU A 202 -13.18 -19.96 -26.92
N LYS A 203 -14.43 -20.38 -27.17
CA LYS A 203 -15.57 -19.47 -27.21
C LYS A 203 -15.77 -18.72 -25.89
N ASN A 204 -15.59 -19.38 -24.75
CA ASN A 204 -15.71 -18.73 -23.45
C ASN A 204 -14.59 -17.71 -23.19
N LEU A 205 -13.38 -17.97 -23.69
CA LEU A 205 -12.26 -17.02 -23.60
C LEU A 205 -12.55 -15.77 -24.45
N ASP A 206 -12.99 -15.97 -25.69
CA ASP A 206 -13.39 -14.86 -26.56
C ASP A 206 -14.52 -14.03 -25.93
N GLN A 207 -15.55 -14.71 -25.39
CA GLN A 207 -16.66 -14.06 -24.71
C GLN A 207 -16.22 -13.31 -23.44
N ARG A 208 -15.27 -13.84 -22.68
CA ARG A 208 -14.68 -13.15 -21.53
C ARG A 208 -14.00 -11.86 -21.98
N ASN A 209 -13.19 -11.92 -23.03
CA ASN A 209 -12.47 -10.76 -23.54
C ASN A 209 -13.45 -9.71 -24.09
N GLU A 210 -14.44 -10.13 -24.87
CA GLU A 210 -15.50 -9.25 -25.35
C GLU A 210 -16.26 -8.57 -24.19
N THR A 211 -16.59 -9.32 -23.14
CA THR A 211 -17.28 -8.78 -21.96
C THR A 211 -16.43 -7.73 -21.25
N ILE A 212 -15.14 -8.00 -21.05
CA ILE A 212 -14.21 -7.03 -20.44
C ILE A 212 -14.09 -5.78 -21.31
N HIS A 213 -13.91 -5.94 -22.62
CA HIS A 213 -13.84 -4.83 -23.56
C HIS A 213 -15.08 -3.94 -23.48
N ARG A 214 -16.28 -4.54 -23.50
CA ARG A 214 -17.57 -3.82 -23.39
C ARG A 214 -17.69 -3.06 -22.06
N ILE A 215 -17.31 -3.69 -20.95
CA ILE A 215 -17.34 -3.07 -19.62
C ILE A 215 -16.38 -1.87 -19.55
N VAL A 216 -15.13 -2.04 -19.99
CA VAL A 216 -14.12 -0.98 -19.92
C VAL A 216 -14.46 0.17 -20.88
N MET A 217 -14.99 -0.12 -22.07
CA MET A 217 -15.43 0.89 -23.02
C MET A 217 -16.58 1.74 -22.47
N ALA A 218 -17.58 1.10 -21.85
CA ALA A 218 -18.68 1.84 -21.21
C ALA A 218 -18.17 2.67 -20.01
N LEU A 219 -17.31 2.09 -19.17
CA LEU A 219 -16.67 2.80 -18.05
C LEU A 219 -15.87 4.01 -18.51
N ALA A 220 -15.08 3.89 -19.58
CA ALA A 220 -14.29 4.99 -20.13
C ALA A 220 -15.16 6.12 -20.69
N LYS A 221 -16.35 5.80 -21.23
CA LYS A 221 -17.34 6.81 -21.64
C LYS A 221 -17.92 7.56 -20.44
N TRP A 222 -18.29 6.85 -19.38
CA TRP A 222 -18.82 7.43 -18.15
C TRP A 222 -17.80 8.30 -17.41
N GLN A 223 -16.54 7.88 -17.42
CA GLN A 223 -15.43 8.53 -16.70
C GLN A 223 -14.58 9.41 -17.63
N ARG A 224 -15.12 9.88 -18.76
CA ARG A 224 -14.36 10.62 -19.77
C ARG A 224 -13.66 11.86 -19.17
N ASP A 225 -14.36 12.61 -18.31
CA ASP A 225 -13.81 13.78 -17.63
C ASP A 225 -12.61 13.43 -16.73
N PHE A 226 -12.72 12.33 -15.98
CA PHE A 226 -11.64 11.86 -15.09
C PHE A 226 -10.36 11.51 -15.84
N PHE A 227 -10.47 10.92 -17.03
CA PHE A 227 -9.32 10.48 -17.81
C PHE A 227 -8.71 11.57 -18.70
N LEU A 228 -9.51 12.51 -19.23
CA LEU A 228 -9.02 13.61 -20.07
C LEU A 228 -8.39 14.73 -19.25
N ASN A 229 -9.01 15.11 -18.12
CA ASN A 229 -8.56 16.23 -17.32
C ASN A 229 -7.66 15.76 -16.17
N PRO A 230 -6.46 16.35 -15.99
CA PRO A 230 -5.61 16.07 -14.83
C PRO A 230 -6.32 16.30 -13.49
N ASP A 231 -7.20 17.32 -13.43
CA ASP A 231 -8.02 17.64 -12.25
C ASP A 231 -9.43 17.04 -12.32
N GLY A 232 -9.70 16.21 -13.32
CA GLY A 232 -10.99 15.54 -13.53
C GLY A 232 -11.37 14.69 -12.33
N LYS A 233 -12.63 14.79 -11.92
CA LYS A 233 -13.17 14.04 -10.78
C LYS A 233 -13.90 12.79 -11.26
N LEU A 234 -13.84 11.74 -10.45
CA LEU A 234 -14.62 10.53 -10.69
C LEU A 234 -16.11 10.85 -10.67
N THR A 235 -16.81 10.50 -11.74
CA THR A 235 -18.28 10.52 -11.73
C THR A 235 -18.76 9.30 -10.92
N PRO A 236 -19.69 9.46 -9.96
CA PRO A 236 -20.19 8.32 -9.19
C PRO A 236 -20.89 7.31 -10.12
N LEU A 237 -20.31 6.12 -10.24
CA LEU A 237 -20.85 5.02 -11.03
C LEU A 237 -21.05 3.78 -10.15
N THR A 238 -22.24 3.19 -10.21
CA THR A 238 -22.55 1.92 -9.55
C THR A 238 -22.55 0.78 -10.56
N MET A 239 -22.25 -0.44 -10.11
CA MET A 239 -22.24 -1.63 -10.99
C MET A 239 -23.62 -1.90 -11.60
N LYS A 240 -24.69 -1.53 -10.89
CA LYS A 240 -26.07 -1.66 -11.37
C LYS A 240 -26.35 -0.82 -12.62
N VAL A 241 -25.85 0.42 -12.68
CA VAL A 241 -26.03 1.29 -13.86
C VAL A 241 -25.38 0.68 -15.09
N LEU A 242 -24.16 0.18 -14.94
CA LEU A 242 -23.44 -0.46 -16.04
C LEU A 242 -24.07 -1.81 -16.45
N ALA A 243 -24.67 -2.53 -15.49
CA ALA A 243 -25.40 -3.78 -15.72
C ALA A 243 -26.64 -3.56 -16.59
N GLU A 244 -27.41 -2.50 -16.31
CA GLU A 244 -28.58 -2.10 -17.10
C GLU A 244 -28.18 -1.64 -18.51
N GLU A 245 -27.08 -0.88 -18.66
CA GLU A 245 -26.60 -0.42 -19.97
C GLU A 245 -26.11 -1.56 -20.86
N LEU A 246 -25.42 -2.56 -20.29
CA LEU A 246 -24.79 -3.65 -21.04
C LEU A 246 -25.66 -4.89 -21.17
N ASP A 247 -26.86 -4.89 -20.59
CA ASP A 247 -27.74 -6.06 -20.45
C ASP A 247 -27.02 -7.26 -19.82
N LEU A 248 -26.31 -6.99 -18.71
CA LEU A 248 -25.55 -7.99 -17.94
C LEU A 248 -26.04 -8.02 -16.50
N HIS A 249 -25.86 -9.16 -15.83
CA HIS A 249 -26.14 -9.24 -14.40
C HIS A 249 -25.06 -8.50 -13.58
N GLU A 250 -25.43 -7.84 -12.49
CA GLU A 250 -24.49 -7.11 -11.62
C GLU A 250 -23.33 -8.00 -11.16
N SER A 251 -23.62 -9.23 -10.73
CA SER A 251 -22.61 -10.24 -10.37
C SER A 251 -21.61 -10.54 -11.48
N THR A 252 -22.01 -10.45 -12.76
CA THR A 252 -21.11 -10.67 -13.90
C THR A 252 -20.10 -9.53 -14.00
N ILE A 253 -20.54 -8.29 -13.83
CA ILE A 253 -19.66 -7.12 -13.81
C ILE A 253 -18.74 -7.16 -12.60
N ALA A 254 -19.28 -7.43 -11.41
CA ALA A 254 -18.49 -7.53 -10.18
C ALA A 254 -17.38 -8.57 -10.29
N ARG A 255 -17.66 -9.74 -10.91
CA ARG A 255 -16.65 -10.78 -11.18
C ARG A 255 -15.66 -10.36 -12.25
N ALA A 256 -16.14 -9.76 -13.35
CA ALA A 256 -15.29 -9.37 -14.47
C ALA A 256 -14.26 -8.30 -14.08
N VAL A 257 -14.63 -7.35 -13.21
CA VAL A 257 -13.75 -6.24 -12.77
C VAL A 257 -12.94 -6.56 -11.52
N SER A 258 -13.23 -7.67 -10.83
CA SER A 258 -12.50 -8.07 -9.63
C SER A 258 -11.07 -8.43 -9.99
N ASN A 259 -10.10 -7.83 -9.29
CA ASN A 259 -8.66 -8.06 -9.48
C ASN A 259 -8.15 -7.76 -10.89
N LYS A 260 -8.81 -6.86 -11.63
CA LYS A 260 -8.33 -6.40 -12.94
C LYS A 260 -7.79 -4.99 -12.88
N TYR A 261 -6.73 -4.78 -13.64
CA TYR A 261 -6.06 -3.49 -13.74
C TYR A 261 -6.20 -2.91 -15.15
N VAL A 262 -6.42 -1.60 -15.20
CA VAL A 262 -6.42 -0.84 -16.44
C VAL A 262 -5.21 0.10 -16.43
N ASP A 263 -4.43 0.05 -17.50
CA ASP A 263 -3.43 1.06 -17.81
C ASP A 263 -4.14 2.25 -18.47
N SER A 264 -3.94 3.44 -17.93
CA SER A 264 -4.63 4.65 -18.35
C SER A 264 -3.64 5.81 -18.41
N PRO A 265 -4.00 6.96 -19.02
CA PRO A 265 -3.14 8.15 -19.02
C PRO A 265 -2.74 8.64 -17.62
N ARG A 266 -3.46 8.22 -16.58
CA ARG A 266 -3.20 8.54 -15.16
C ARG A 266 -2.41 7.44 -14.42
N GLY A 267 -1.93 6.44 -15.14
CA GLY A 267 -1.26 5.25 -14.61
C GLY A 267 -2.17 4.04 -14.46
N ILE A 268 -1.64 3.02 -13.79
CA ILE A 268 -2.30 1.72 -13.61
C ILE A 268 -3.28 1.80 -12.43
N LEU A 269 -4.56 1.54 -12.70
CA LEU A 269 -5.65 1.62 -11.71
C LEU A 269 -6.45 0.32 -11.66
N LEU A 270 -6.98 -0.05 -10.50
CA LEU A 270 -7.90 -1.18 -10.38
C LEU A 270 -9.24 -0.82 -11.03
N LEU A 271 -9.81 -1.68 -11.87
CA LEU A 271 -11.13 -1.45 -12.46
C LEU A 271 -12.22 -1.31 -11.38
N ARG A 272 -12.08 -2.01 -10.26
CA ARG A 272 -13.00 -1.88 -9.12
C ARG A 272 -13.04 -0.47 -8.53
N TYR A 273 -11.96 0.30 -8.63
CA TYR A 273 -11.84 1.64 -8.04
C TYR A 273 -12.87 2.64 -8.59
N PHE A 274 -13.27 2.48 -9.85
CA PHE A 274 -14.26 3.35 -10.51
C PHE A 274 -15.68 3.11 -10.01
N PHE A 275 -15.94 1.97 -9.38
CA PHE A 275 -17.24 1.66 -8.81
C PHE A 275 -17.26 2.11 -7.35
N SER A 276 -17.92 3.22 -7.09
CA SER A 276 -18.08 3.74 -5.73
C SER A 276 -19.47 3.44 -5.20
N ASN A 277 -19.56 3.14 -3.91
CA ASN A 277 -20.84 3.17 -3.21
C ASN A 277 -21.27 4.64 -3.15
N ALA A 278 -22.21 5.02 -4.01
CA ALA A 278 -22.81 6.34 -3.99
C ALA A 278 -23.54 6.54 -2.65
N TYR A 279 -23.18 7.59 -1.91
CA TYR A 279 -24.02 8.09 -0.82
C TYR A 279 -24.99 9.10 -1.40
N THR A 280 -26.28 8.80 -1.33
CA THR A 280 -27.33 9.72 -1.79
C THR A 280 -27.46 10.87 -0.80
N THR A 281 -27.17 12.10 -1.25
CA THR A 281 -27.50 13.31 -0.48
C THR A 281 -29.00 13.61 -0.55
N ALA A 282 -29.50 14.45 0.36
CA ALA A 282 -30.91 14.82 0.44
C ALA A 282 -31.42 15.58 -0.81
N GLU A 283 -30.51 16.08 -1.65
CA GLU A 283 -30.80 16.75 -2.93
C GLU A 283 -30.71 15.80 -4.14
N GLY A 284 -30.56 14.49 -3.91
CA GLY A 284 -30.52 13.49 -4.99
C GLY A 284 -29.17 13.38 -5.71
N GLN A 285 -28.15 14.13 -5.29
CA GLN A 285 -26.80 13.99 -5.85
C GLN A 285 -26.06 12.84 -5.15
N ASN A 286 -25.56 11.90 -5.96
CA ASN A 286 -24.69 10.83 -5.51
C ASN A 286 -23.29 11.42 -5.28
N ILE A 287 -22.79 11.44 -4.05
CA ILE A 287 -21.41 11.88 -3.77
C ILE A 287 -20.53 10.64 -3.55
N SER A 288 -19.40 10.58 -4.24
CA SER A 288 -18.45 9.47 -4.15
C SER A 288 -17.66 9.54 -2.84
N SER A 289 -17.23 8.38 -2.33
CA SER A 289 -16.37 8.31 -1.13
C SER A 289 -15.01 9.02 -1.30
N ASN A 290 -14.55 9.19 -2.54
CA ASN A 290 -13.30 9.89 -2.85
C ASN A 290 -13.48 11.40 -2.75
N THR A 291 -14.61 11.94 -3.23
CA THR A 291 -14.94 13.36 -3.06
C THR A 291 -15.00 13.78 -1.59
N VAL A 292 -15.47 12.87 -0.71
CA VAL A 292 -15.45 13.10 0.75
C VAL A 292 -14.02 13.12 1.30
N ARG A 293 -13.13 12.23 0.81
CA ARG A 293 -11.71 12.21 1.19
C ARG A 293 -10.98 13.46 0.74
N ASP A 294 -11.20 13.91 -0.50
CA ASP A 294 -10.58 15.11 -1.04
C ASP A 294 -11.04 16.36 -0.28
N ALA A 295 -12.35 16.50 -0.05
CA ALA A 295 -12.90 17.60 0.74
C ALA A 295 -12.38 17.59 2.19
N LEU A 296 -12.23 16.40 2.79
CA LEU A 296 -11.64 16.24 4.11
C LEU A 296 -10.17 16.70 4.12
N LYS A 297 -9.39 16.32 3.10
CA LYS A 297 -7.99 16.78 2.96
C LYS A 297 -7.90 18.30 2.87
N THR A 298 -8.71 18.93 2.01
CA THR A 298 -8.74 20.41 1.88
C THR A 298 -9.08 21.10 3.21
N ILE A 299 -10.07 20.59 3.96
CA ILE A 299 -10.44 21.18 5.26
C ILE A 299 -9.31 21.07 6.28
N VAL A 300 -8.56 19.96 6.26
CA VAL A 300 -7.41 19.76 7.14
C VAL A 300 -6.25 20.65 6.73
N ASP A 301 -6.01 20.84 5.44
CA ASP A 301 -4.92 21.68 4.93
C ASP A 301 -5.16 23.18 5.21
N GLU A 302 -6.42 23.62 5.20
CA GLU A 302 -6.85 25.01 5.49
C GLU A 302 -7.00 25.31 7.00
N GLU A 303 -6.77 24.34 7.89
CA GLU A 303 -7.04 24.53 9.32
C GLU A 303 -5.96 25.36 10.05
N ASP A 304 -6.36 26.01 11.14
CA ASP A 304 -5.41 26.62 12.08
C ASP A 304 -4.68 25.51 12.87
N LYS A 305 -3.40 25.32 12.57
CA LYS A 305 -2.55 24.29 13.21
C LYS A 305 -2.36 24.51 14.71
N LYS A 306 -2.59 25.71 15.25
CA LYS A 306 -2.56 25.97 16.71
C LYS A 306 -3.83 25.47 17.40
N LYS A 307 -4.94 25.41 16.67
CA LYS A 307 -6.26 24.92 17.14
C LYS A 307 -6.90 24.01 16.09
N PRO A 308 -6.35 22.81 15.88
CA PRO A 308 -6.82 21.88 14.86
C PRO A 308 -8.28 21.49 15.11
N LEU A 309 -9.02 21.30 14.02
CA LEU A 309 -10.46 21.04 14.07
C LEU A 309 -10.73 19.63 14.62
N SER A 310 -11.71 19.51 15.51
CA SER A 310 -12.17 18.20 15.99
C SER A 310 -12.91 17.44 14.89
N ASP A 311 -12.95 16.11 14.97
CA ASP A 311 -13.70 15.28 14.00
C ASP A 311 -15.19 15.68 13.91
N GLU A 312 -15.75 16.24 15.00
CA GLU A 312 -17.12 16.77 15.02
C GLU A 312 -17.23 18.12 14.29
N ALA A 313 -16.25 19.01 14.46
CA ALA A 313 -16.21 20.29 13.74
C ALA A 313 -16.07 20.05 12.23
N ILE A 314 -15.19 19.12 11.84
CA ILE A 314 -15.02 18.70 10.44
C ILE A 314 -16.32 18.13 9.87
N SER A 315 -17.03 17.27 10.62
CA SER A 315 -18.33 16.73 10.22
C SER A 315 -19.36 17.84 9.94
N LYS A 316 -19.44 18.86 10.81
CA LYS A 316 -20.33 20.02 10.62
C LYS A 316 -19.94 20.86 9.40
N LEU A 317 -18.65 21.01 9.14
CA LEU A 317 -18.13 21.78 8.02
C LEU A 317 -18.40 21.06 6.67
N LEU A 318 -18.23 19.74 6.64
CA LEU A 318 -18.65 18.90 5.51
C LEU A 318 -20.16 19.00 5.28
N GLN A 319 -20.96 18.98 6.35
CA GLN A 319 -22.42 19.12 6.24
C GLN A 319 -22.83 20.48 5.66
N ARG A 320 -22.13 21.57 6.02
CA ARG A 320 -22.32 22.90 5.41
C ARG A 320 -21.97 22.93 3.93
N ARG A 321 -21.02 22.12 3.48
CA ARG A 321 -20.66 21.93 2.06
C ARG A 321 -21.58 20.92 1.34
N GLY A 322 -22.72 20.54 1.94
CA GLY A 322 -23.69 19.59 1.35
C GLY A 322 -23.37 18.12 1.56
N ILE A 323 -22.25 17.79 2.23
CA ILE A 323 -21.77 16.41 2.42
C ILE A 323 -22.19 15.90 3.80
N ARG A 324 -23.21 15.04 3.87
CA ARG A 324 -23.61 14.38 5.13
C ARG A 324 -22.62 13.27 5.48
N CYS A 325 -21.71 13.53 6.40
CA CYS A 325 -20.76 12.55 6.93
C CYS A 325 -20.81 12.52 8.47
N ALA A 326 -20.97 11.33 9.05
CA ALA A 326 -20.98 11.16 10.51
C ALA A 326 -19.56 11.24 11.09
N ARG A 327 -19.43 11.67 12.36
CA ARG A 327 -18.14 11.78 13.06
C ARG A 327 -17.27 10.51 12.98
N ARG A 328 -17.85 9.32 13.16
CA ARG A 328 -17.10 8.05 13.07
C ARG A 328 -16.58 7.78 11.66
N THR A 329 -17.33 8.18 10.64
CA THR A 329 -16.95 8.04 9.23
C THR A 329 -15.81 8.99 8.88
N VAL A 330 -15.85 10.23 9.39
CA VAL A 330 -14.73 11.19 9.28
C VAL A 330 -13.46 10.62 9.91
N ALA A 331 -13.55 10.09 11.14
CA ALA A 331 -12.41 9.48 11.81
C ALA A 331 -11.83 8.30 11.01
N LYS A 332 -12.69 7.41 10.46
CA LYS A 332 -12.27 6.29 9.61
C LYS A 332 -11.54 6.76 8.35
N TYR A 333 -12.07 7.76 7.65
CA TYR A 333 -11.42 8.29 6.45
C TYR A 333 -10.11 9.03 6.78
N ARG A 334 -10.06 9.77 7.89
CA ARG A 334 -8.86 10.44 8.38
C ARG A 334 -7.72 9.46 8.65
N THR A 335 -8.00 8.38 9.40
CA THR A 335 -7.01 7.32 9.66
C THR A 335 -6.57 6.63 8.37
N GLY A 336 -7.49 6.35 7.45
CA GLY A 336 -7.15 5.74 6.15
C GLY A 336 -6.32 6.63 5.23
N MET A 337 -6.27 7.94 5.47
CA MET A 337 -5.42 8.90 4.74
C MET A 337 -4.15 9.27 5.52
N ASN A 338 -3.84 8.54 6.60
CA ASN A 338 -2.69 8.77 7.47
C ASN A 338 -2.65 10.18 8.10
N ILE A 339 -3.81 10.80 8.31
CA ILE A 339 -3.92 12.11 8.97
C ILE A 339 -4.10 11.88 10.48
N GLY A 340 -3.28 12.53 11.31
CA GLY A 340 -3.33 12.41 12.77
C GLY A 340 -4.60 12.98 13.42
N SER A 341 -4.87 12.61 14.67
CA SER A 341 -5.99 13.16 15.45
C SER A 341 -5.80 14.67 15.70
N ALA A 342 -6.86 15.38 16.12
CA ALA A 342 -6.75 16.80 16.46
C ALA A 342 -5.63 17.08 17.48
N LYS A 343 -5.39 16.18 18.45
CA LYS A 343 -4.26 16.34 19.39
C LYS A 343 -2.91 16.20 18.71
N GLN A 344 -2.77 15.23 17.81
CA GLN A 344 -1.51 14.98 17.08
C GLN A 344 -1.20 16.09 16.06
N ARG A 345 -2.23 16.66 15.42
CA ARG A 345 -2.07 17.76 14.45
C ARG A 345 -1.76 19.12 15.08
N LYS A 346 -1.88 19.25 16.40
CA LYS A 346 -1.67 20.52 17.07
C LYS A 346 -0.18 20.88 17.07
N GLN A 347 0.13 22.03 16.49
CA GLN A 347 1.43 22.68 16.64
C GLN A 347 1.35 23.67 17.80
N TYR A 348 2.27 23.57 18.75
CA TYR A 348 2.30 24.43 19.95
C TYR A 348 2.95 25.77 19.67
#